data_AF-A0A2H9PNH2-F1
#
_entry.id   AF-A0A2H9PNH2-F1
#
_cell.length_a   1.000
_cell.length_b   1.000
_cell.length_c   1.000
_cell.angle_alpha   90.00
_cell.angle_beta   90.00
_cell.angle_gamma   90.00
#
_symmetry.space_group_name_H-M   'P 1'
#
loop_
_entity.id
_entity.type
_entity.pdbx_description
1 polymer ?
#
loop_
_entity_poly.entity_id
_entity_poly.type
_entity_poly.pdbx_seq_one_letter_code
_entity_poly.pdbx_strand_id
1 'polypeptide(L)'
;MDAFTLEEEKLLSRFVSNMRGRVFVLQNLPEVIKGALFSRYSRSQKGLRRLLLDEFILAPETGFSQIAAYAEESGISQTLAIKKAQEFYDRILDGYGDDSIGELGGAHVALEGISNIATKFIQDRRIGGSPLEKSTRYVYFDDKVDSRWQYCRATQLMGRARSPGNNEHAQA
;
A
#
# COMPACT_ATOMS: atom_id res chain seq x y z
N MET A 1 -26.24 -14.96 12.92
CA MET A 1 -25.05 -14.40 13.56
C MET A 1 -24.33 -15.55 14.21
N ASP A 2 -23.02 -15.66 14.02
CA ASP A 2 -22.24 -16.75 14.62
C ASP A 2 -22.28 -16.61 16.15
N ALA A 3 -22.63 -17.68 16.84
CA ALA A 3 -22.52 -17.77 18.29
C ALA A 3 -21.10 -18.20 18.63
N PHE A 4 -20.43 -17.49 19.55
CA PHE A 4 -19.09 -17.80 20.04
C PHE A 4 -19.13 -18.18 21.52
N THR A 5 -18.29 -19.12 21.92
CA THR A 5 -18.06 -19.42 23.34
C THR A 5 -17.17 -18.36 23.99
N LEU A 6 -17.11 -18.32 25.33
CA LEU A 6 -16.25 -17.37 26.05
C LEU A 6 -14.77 -17.51 25.68
N GLU A 7 -14.28 -18.74 25.47
CA GLU A 7 -12.90 -18.99 25.07
C GLU A 7 -12.63 -18.53 23.63
N GLU A 8 -13.59 -18.77 22.72
CA GLU A 8 -13.50 -18.30 21.34
C GLU A 8 -13.53 -16.76 21.26
N GLU A 9 -14.41 -16.11 22.04
CA GLU A 9 -14.46 -14.65 22.15
C GLU A 9 -13.13 -14.10 22.65
N LYS A 10 -12.51 -14.74 23.66
CA LYS A 10 -11.22 -14.32 24.20
C LYS A 10 -10.10 -14.38 23.16
N LEU A 11 -10.06 -15.43 22.34
CA LEU A 11 -9.09 -15.56 21.23
C LEU A 11 -9.31 -14.50 20.15
N LEU A 12 -10.56 -14.30 19.71
CA LEU A 12 -10.89 -13.37 18.63
C LEU A 12 -10.80 -11.89 19.02
N SER A 13 -11.03 -11.56 20.31
CA SER A 13 -11.05 -10.18 20.80
C SER A 13 -9.75 -9.41 20.57
N ARG A 14 -8.62 -10.11 20.39
CA ARG A 14 -7.31 -9.51 20.07
C ARG A 14 -7.22 -9.00 18.62
N PHE A 15 -8.02 -9.59 17.73
CA PHE A 15 -7.93 -9.37 16.29
C PHE A 15 -9.14 -8.67 15.70
N VAL A 16 -10.21 -8.49 16.48
CA VAL A 16 -11.48 -7.94 16.00
C VAL A 16 -12.01 -6.89 16.98
N SER A 17 -12.29 -5.68 16.48
CA SER A 17 -12.72 -4.55 17.33
C SER A 17 -14.13 -4.69 17.93
N ASN A 18 -14.98 -5.55 17.38
CA ASN A 18 -16.34 -5.79 17.87
C ASN A 18 -16.78 -7.24 17.57
N MET A 19 -17.17 -7.99 18.59
CA MET A 19 -17.56 -9.41 18.46
C MET A 19 -19.00 -9.63 18.01
N ARG A 20 -19.89 -8.67 18.28
CA ARG A 20 -21.35 -8.86 18.14
C ARG A 20 -21.99 -7.96 17.07
N GLY A 21 -21.37 -6.82 16.80
CA GLY A 21 -21.83 -5.86 15.80
C GLY A 21 -21.66 -6.36 14.37
N ARG A 22 -22.45 -5.81 13.44
CA ARG A 22 -22.28 -6.08 11.99
C ARG A 22 -21.05 -5.38 11.41
N VAL A 23 -20.60 -4.30 12.05
CA VAL A 23 -19.44 -3.50 11.64
C VAL A 23 -18.31 -3.71 12.65
N PHE A 24 -17.12 -4.02 12.15
CA PHE A 24 -15.91 -4.26 12.94
C PHE A 24 -14.67 -4.06 12.08
N VAL A 25 -13.53 -3.93 12.75
CA VAL A 25 -12.20 -3.76 12.12
C VAL A 25 -11.32 -4.94 12.52
N LEU A 26 -10.53 -5.45 11.57
CA LEU A 26 -9.46 -6.40 11.84
C LEU A 26 -8.23 -5.65 12.35
N GLN A 27 -7.71 -6.05 13.50
CA GLN A 27 -6.59 -5.40 14.18
C GLN A 27 -5.51 -6.43 14.47
N ASN A 28 -4.25 -5.98 14.62
CA ASN A 28 -3.14 -6.81 15.06
C ASN A 28 -2.92 -8.10 14.23
N LEU A 29 -3.35 -8.10 12.96
CA LEU A 29 -3.13 -9.17 12.01
C LEU A 29 -2.07 -8.73 10.98
N PRO A 30 -1.08 -9.57 10.65
CA PRO A 30 -0.21 -9.38 9.50
C PRO A 30 -1.02 -9.20 8.20
N GLU A 31 -0.56 -8.35 7.28
CA GLU A 31 -1.28 -8.07 6.02
C GLU A 31 -1.48 -9.33 5.17
N VAL A 32 -0.48 -10.21 5.13
CA VAL A 32 -0.57 -11.52 4.48
C VAL A 32 -1.74 -12.34 5.01
N ILE A 33 -1.97 -12.34 6.32
CA ILE A 33 -3.10 -13.07 6.93
C ILE A 33 -4.42 -12.40 6.58
N LYS A 34 -4.51 -11.06 6.57
CA LYS A 34 -5.73 -10.36 6.15
C LYS A 34 -6.09 -10.69 4.71
N GLY A 35 -5.10 -10.67 3.82
CA GLY A 35 -5.29 -11.02 2.41
C GLY A 35 -5.78 -12.44 2.21
N ALA A 36 -5.09 -13.40 2.83
CA ALA A 36 -5.50 -14.81 2.86
C ALA A 36 -6.94 -14.99 3.39
N LEU A 37 -7.26 -14.31 4.49
CA LEU A 37 -8.56 -14.36 5.14
C LEU A 37 -9.68 -13.85 4.22
N PHE A 38 -9.50 -12.68 3.59
CA PHE A 38 -10.50 -12.12 2.68
C PHE A 38 -10.66 -12.96 1.41
N SER A 39 -9.57 -13.51 0.87
CA SER A 39 -9.65 -14.43 -0.27
C SER A 39 -10.49 -15.66 0.09
N ARG A 40 -10.19 -16.33 1.21
CA ARG A 40 -10.94 -17.51 1.66
C ARG A 40 -12.40 -17.16 1.98
N TYR A 41 -12.64 -15.99 2.58
CA TYR A 41 -13.97 -15.50 2.92
C TYR A 41 -14.88 -15.36 1.69
N SER A 42 -14.35 -14.85 0.57
CA SER A 42 -15.14 -14.67 -0.67
C SER A 42 -15.75 -15.97 -1.21
N ARG A 43 -15.18 -17.12 -0.86
CA ARG A 43 -15.59 -18.46 -1.31
C ARG A 43 -16.11 -19.34 -0.16
N SER A 44 -16.41 -18.75 1.01
CA SER A 44 -16.90 -19.46 2.19
C SER A 44 -18.33 -19.06 2.54
N GLN A 45 -19.08 -19.99 3.11
CA GLN A 45 -20.41 -19.74 3.67
C GLN A 45 -20.35 -19.23 5.13
N LYS A 46 -19.16 -19.27 5.76
CA LYS A 46 -18.94 -18.83 7.15
C LYS A 46 -18.83 -17.31 7.23
N GLY A 47 -19.21 -16.73 8.38
CA GLY A 47 -18.86 -15.35 8.71
C GLY A 47 -17.34 -15.17 8.88
N LEU A 48 -16.83 -13.96 8.60
CA LEU A 48 -15.39 -13.67 8.60
C LEU A 48 -14.70 -13.99 9.94
N ARG A 49 -15.38 -13.76 11.08
CA ARG A 49 -14.87 -14.07 12.43
C ARG A 49 -14.75 -15.57 12.68
N ARG A 50 -15.79 -16.32 12.31
CA ARG A 50 -15.83 -17.78 12.45
C ARG A 50 -14.78 -18.42 11.53
N LEU A 51 -14.60 -17.88 10.33
CA LEU A 51 -13.57 -18.29 9.40
C LEU A 51 -12.16 -18.00 9.92
N LEU A 52 -11.89 -16.81 10.46
CA LEU A 52 -10.62 -16.48 11.11
C LEU A 52 -10.32 -17.43 12.28
N LEU A 53 -11.32 -17.76 13.10
CA LEU A 53 -11.13 -18.65 14.23
C LEU A 53 -10.81 -20.08 13.79
N ASP A 54 -11.70 -20.68 13.00
CA ASP A 54 -11.65 -22.10 12.67
C ASP A 54 -10.48 -22.43 11.75
N GLU A 55 -10.25 -21.59 10.73
CA GLU A 55 -9.35 -21.91 9.61
C GLU A 55 -8.00 -21.23 9.71
N PHE A 56 -7.79 -20.33 10.68
CA PHE A 56 -6.51 -19.65 10.90
C PHE A 56 -6.01 -19.81 12.34
N ILE A 57 -6.77 -19.36 13.34
CA ILE A 57 -6.31 -19.37 14.74
C ILE A 57 -6.21 -20.79 15.31
N LEU A 58 -7.25 -21.60 15.11
CA LEU A 58 -7.34 -22.94 15.69
C LEU A 58 -6.73 -24.04 14.81
N ALA A 59 -6.37 -23.72 13.56
CA ALA A 59 -5.79 -24.65 12.59
C ALA A 59 -4.26 -24.69 12.74
N PRO A 60 -3.67 -25.74 13.37
CA PRO A 60 -2.24 -25.77 13.70
C PRO A 60 -1.33 -25.74 12.46
N GLU A 61 -1.77 -26.37 11.37
CA GLU A 61 -1.09 -26.40 10.07
C GLU A 61 -0.90 -25.03 9.40
N THR A 62 -1.61 -24.00 9.86
CA THR A 62 -1.50 -22.65 9.30
C THR A 62 -0.27 -21.90 9.82
N GLY A 63 0.31 -22.31 10.95
CA GLY A 63 1.41 -21.55 11.55
C GLY A 63 1.01 -20.13 12.00
N PHE A 64 -0.29 -19.86 12.16
CA PHE A 64 -0.82 -18.54 12.57
C PHE A 64 -0.09 -17.98 13.80
N SER A 65 0.07 -18.76 14.87
CA SER A 65 0.73 -18.32 16.09
C SER A 65 2.18 -17.91 15.87
N GLN A 66 2.87 -18.51 14.90
CA GLN A 66 4.25 -18.16 14.57
C GLN A 66 4.28 -16.80 13.87
N ILE A 67 3.37 -16.57 12.91
CA ILE A 67 3.29 -15.32 12.16
C ILE A 67 2.76 -14.16 13.01
N ALA A 68 1.75 -14.42 13.85
CA ALA A 68 1.21 -13.44 14.78
C ALA A 68 2.25 -13.04 15.85
N ALA A 69 3.02 -14.00 16.38
CA ALA A 69 4.11 -13.71 17.31
C ALA A 69 5.22 -12.85 16.68
N TYR A 70 5.55 -13.04 15.39
CA TYR A 70 6.52 -12.17 14.69
C TYR A 70 6.09 -10.70 14.61
N ALA A 71 4.78 -10.42 14.55
CA ALA A 71 4.28 -9.05 14.55
C ALA A 71 4.39 -8.37 15.93
N GLU A 72 4.40 -9.15 17.01
CA GLU A 72 4.50 -8.67 18.39
C GLU A 72 5.96 -8.58 18.89
N GLU A 73 6.85 -9.49 18.46
CA GLU A 73 8.26 -9.54 18.89
C GLU A 73 9.24 -9.32 17.72
N SER A 74 9.88 -8.16 17.69
CA SER A 74 10.95 -7.79 16.74
C SER A 74 12.28 -8.57 16.92
N GLY A 75 12.26 -9.73 17.60
CA GLY A 75 13.45 -10.39 18.14
C GLY A 75 13.85 -11.73 17.49
N ILE A 76 13.06 -12.29 16.57
CA ILE A 76 13.42 -13.53 15.88
C ILE A 76 14.18 -13.19 14.58
N SER A 77 15.20 -14.00 14.24
CA SER A 77 15.98 -13.87 12.99
C SER A 77 15.05 -13.60 11.80
N GLN A 78 15.09 -12.37 11.30
CA GLN A 78 14.19 -11.82 10.28
C GLN A 78 14.07 -12.74 9.06
N THR A 79 15.14 -13.43 8.70
CA THR A 79 15.22 -14.40 7.60
C THR A 79 14.33 -15.63 7.82
N LEU A 80 14.26 -16.16 9.04
CA LEU A 80 13.42 -17.31 9.36
C LEU A 80 11.94 -16.92 9.36
N ALA A 81 11.63 -15.72 9.87
CA ALA A 81 10.28 -15.16 9.87
C ALA A 81 9.77 -14.90 8.44
N ILE A 82 10.58 -14.30 7.58
CA ILE A 82 10.25 -14.09 6.15
C ILE A 82 10.00 -15.43 5.46
N LYS A 83 10.86 -16.43 5.69
CA LYS A 83 10.69 -17.76 5.09
C LYS A 83 9.39 -18.43 5.53
N LYS A 84 9.00 -18.32 6.81
CA LYS A 84 7.76 -18.89 7.34
C LYS A 84 6.52 -18.15 6.84
N ALA A 85 6.57 -16.83 6.76
CA ALA A 85 5.52 -16.02 6.15
C ALA A 85 5.36 -16.34 4.65
N GLN A 86 6.46 -16.58 3.94
CA GLN A 86 6.46 -17.01 2.54
C GLN A 86 5.86 -18.42 2.40
N GLU A 87 6.28 -19.40 3.21
CA GLU A 87 5.70 -20.75 3.20
C GLU A 87 4.20 -20.77 3.50
N PHE A 88 3.73 -19.84 4.33
CA PHE A 88 2.30 -19.62 4.55
C PHE A 88 1.64 -18.97 3.34
N TYR A 89 2.23 -17.92 2.80
CA TYR A 89 1.74 -17.20 1.63
C TYR A 89 1.61 -18.12 0.42
N ASP A 90 2.64 -18.90 0.11
CA ASP A 90 2.67 -19.86 -1.00
C ASP A 90 1.59 -20.93 -0.85
N ARG A 91 1.42 -21.50 0.36
CA ARG A 91 0.39 -22.52 0.60
C ARG A 91 -1.03 -21.98 0.42
N ILE A 92 -1.25 -20.74 0.85
CA ILE A 92 -2.54 -20.07 0.72
C ILE A 92 -2.78 -19.65 -0.74
N LEU A 93 -1.79 -19.10 -1.43
CA LEU A 93 -1.89 -18.74 -2.85
C LEU A 93 -2.10 -19.96 -3.74
N ASP A 94 -1.33 -21.02 -3.54
CA ASP A 94 -1.49 -22.29 -4.27
C ASP A 94 -2.84 -22.95 -3.97
N GLY A 95 -3.33 -22.82 -2.73
CA GLY A 95 -4.58 -23.41 -2.28
C GLY A 95 -5.84 -22.63 -2.71
N TYR A 96 -5.75 -21.31 -2.89
CA TYR A 96 -6.92 -20.45 -3.12
C TYR A 96 -6.90 -19.66 -4.43
N GLY A 97 -5.77 -19.61 -5.15
CA GLY A 97 -5.65 -19.15 -6.55
C GLY A 97 -6.02 -17.68 -6.77
N ASP A 98 -5.65 -16.79 -5.85
CA ASP A 98 -6.17 -15.42 -5.82
C ASP A 98 -5.09 -14.33 -5.87
N ASP A 99 -4.92 -13.72 -7.03
CA ASP A 99 -4.01 -12.60 -7.25
C ASP A 99 -4.46 -11.31 -6.52
N SER A 100 -5.72 -11.22 -6.04
CA SER A 100 -6.23 -10.03 -5.33
C SER A 100 -5.67 -9.86 -3.92
N ILE A 101 -5.02 -10.88 -3.36
CA ILE A 101 -4.33 -10.83 -2.06
C ILE A 101 -3.24 -9.75 -2.07
N GLY A 102 -2.58 -9.53 -3.21
CA GLY A 102 -1.55 -8.50 -3.37
C GLY A 102 -2.08 -7.07 -3.26
N GLU A 103 -3.37 -6.82 -3.53
CA GLU A 103 -3.97 -5.48 -3.48
C GLU A 103 -4.24 -4.99 -2.05
N LEU A 104 -4.29 -5.91 -1.08
CA LEU A 104 -4.42 -5.57 0.34
C LEU A 104 -3.07 -5.17 0.97
N GLY A 105 -1.96 -5.41 0.26
CA GLY A 105 -0.64 -4.91 0.62
C GLY A 105 -0.43 -3.47 0.15
N GLY A 106 -0.06 -2.58 1.07
CA GLY A 106 0.41 -1.24 0.69
C GLY A 106 1.83 -1.30 0.12
N ALA A 107 2.10 -0.50 -0.91
CA ALA A 107 3.44 -0.33 -1.49
C ALA A 107 3.94 1.10 -1.29
N HIS A 108 5.23 1.24 -0.99
CA HIS A 108 5.90 2.53 -1.02
C HIS A 108 6.45 2.76 -2.43
N VAL A 109 6.03 3.84 -3.08
CA VAL A 109 6.45 4.22 -4.44
C VAL A 109 7.16 5.57 -4.39
N ALA A 110 8.38 5.64 -4.95
CA ALA A 110 9.14 6.86 -5.11
C ALA A 110 9.11 7.31 -6.58
N LEU A 111 8.84 8.60 -6.81
CA LEU A 111 8.74 9.20 -8.14
C LEU A 111 9.65 10.42 -8.21
N GLU A 112 10.60 10.43 -9.15
CA GLU A 112 11.59 11.49 -9.32
C GLU A 112 11.53 12.08 -10.73
N GLY A 113 11.86 13.37 -10.86
CA GLY A 113 11.87 14.06 -12.16
C GLY A 113 10.50 14.28 -12.81
N ILE A 114 9.41 14.12 -12.04
CA ILE A 114 8.05 14.40 -12.51
C ILE A 114 7.69 15.89 -12.35
N SER A 115 6.80 16.39 -13.21
CA SER A 115 6.32 17.77 -13.11
C SER A 115 5.39 17.97 -11.91
N ASN A 116 5.33 19.20 -11.38
CA ASN A 116 4.40 19.56 -10.29
C ASN A 116 2.93 19.26 -10.65
N ILE A 117 2.56 19.35 -11.93
CA ILE A 117 1.21 18.99 -12.41
C ILE A 117 0.98 17.48 -12.29
N ALA A 118 1.96 16.67 -12.69
CA ALA A 118 1.89 15.22 -12.54
C ALA A 118 1.83 14.81 -11.06
N THR A 119 2.64 15.45 -10.21
CA THR A 119 2.57 15.27 -8.75
C THR A 119 1.16 15.55 -8.23
N LYS A 120 0.56 16.67 -8.64
CA LYS A 120 -0.79 17.05 -8.23
C LYS A 120 -1.84 16.03 -8.64
N PHE A 121 -1.77 15.56 -9.89
CA PHE A 121 -2.68 14.53 -10.40
C PHE A 121 -2.61 13.22 -9.61
N ILE A 122 -1.40 12.79 -9.23
CA ILE A 122 -1.19 11.59 -8.42
C ILE A 122 -1.75 11.79 -7.01
N GLN A 123 -1.44 12.91 -6.36
CA GLN A 123 -1.92 13.23 -5.01
C GLN A 123 -3.44 13.39 -4.92
N ASP A 124 -4.09 13.83 -6.00
CA ASP A 124 -5.54 14.00 -6.04
C ASP A 124 -6.29 12.66 -6.13
N ARG A 125 -5.62 11.57 -6.52
CA ARG A 125 -6.17 10.20 -6.50
C ARG A 125 -6.06 9.54 -5.11
N ARG A 126 -6.62 10.24 -4.11
CA ARG A 126 -6.49 10.02 -2.66
C ARG A 126 -6.94 8.66 -2.11
N ILE A 127 -7.37 7.70 -2.92
CA ILE A 127 -7.84 6.41 -2.40
C ILE A 127 -6.61 5.55 -2.07
N GLY A 128 -6.29 5.47 -0.77
CA GLY A 128 -5.28 4.55 -0.22
C GLY A 128 -3.83 5.07 -0.18
N GLY A 129 -3.53 6.30 -0.63
CA GLY A 129 -2.17 6.85 -0.66
C GLY A 129 -1.85 7.85 0.46
N SER A 130 -0.60 7.89 0.93
CA SER A 130 -0.04 8.90 1.86
C SER A 130 1.20 9.57 1.24
N PRO A 131 1.04 10.60 0.38
CA PRO A 131 2.15 11.16 -0.38
C PRO A 131 3.09 12.01 0.49
N LEU A 132 4.39 11.95 0.19
CA LEU A 132 5.41 12.84 0.73
C LEU A 132 6.16 13.48 -0.44
N GLU A 133 6.10 14.81 -0.54
CA GLU A 133 6.69 15.60 -1.64
C GLU A 133 7.85 16.46 -1.13
N LYS A 134 8.86 16.70 -1.99
CA LYS A 134 9.93 17.67 -1.70
C LYS A 134 9.33 19.06 -1.53
N SER A 135 9.59 19.68 -0.37
CA SER A 135 9.07 21.00 -0.04
C SER A 135 9.81 22.10 -0.79
N THR A 136 9.08 22.90 -1.57
CA THR A 136 9.59 24.12 -2.21
C THR A 136 10.04 25.19 -1.21
N ARG A 137 9.71 25.06 0.07
CA ARG A 137 10.21 25.94 1.15
C ARG A 137 11.67 25.67 1.52
N TYR A 138 12.20 24.49 1.18
CA TYR A 138 13.54 24.06 1.57
C TYR A 138 14.40 23.60 0.40
N VAL A 139 13.78 23.28 -0.74
CA VAL A 139 14.47 22.86 -1.96
C VAL A 139 14.03 23.78 -3.09
N TYR A 140 15.00 24.47 -3.68
CA TYR A 140 14.79 25.27 -4.88
C TYR A 140 14.93 24.38 -6.13
N PHE A 141 14.13 24.68 -7.15
CA PHE A 141 14.08 23.95 -8.42
C PHE A 141 14.59 24.79 -9.59
N ASP A 142 15.35 25.83 -9.27
CA ASP A 142 15.98 26.79 -10.17
C ASP A 142 17.46 26.47 -10.40
N ASP A 143 17.81 25.19 -10.30
CA ASP A 143 19.09 24.65 -10.74
C ASP A 143 18.95 23.98 -12.10
N LYS A 144 20.01 24.09 -12.91
CA LYS A 144 20.12 23.35 -14.17
C LYS A 144 20.55 21.91 -13.89
N VAL A 145 19.85 20.98 -14.52
CA VAL A 145 20.27 19.57 -14.61
C VAL A 145 20.65 19.30 -16.06
N ASP A 146 21.85 18.75 -16.29
CA ASP A 146 22.40 18.51 -17.63
C ASP A 146 22.36 19.74 -18.55
N SER A 147 22.75 20.89 -17.99
CA SER A 147 22.72 22.21 -18.65
C SER A 147 21.32 22.68 -19.10
N ARG A 148 20.25 22.04 -18.62
CA ARG A 148 18.87 22.37 -18.95
C ARG A 148 18.08 22.76 -17.71
N TRP A 149 17.18 23.72 -17.90
CA TRP A 149 16.21 24.09 -16.88
C TRP A 149 15.13 23.03 -16.75
N GLN A 150 14.70 22.74 -15.52
CA GLN A 150 13.66 21.75 -15.22
C GLN A 150 12.22 22.27 -15.36
N TYR A 151 12.04 23.40 -16.06
CA TYR A 151 10.73 23.99 -16.31
C TYR A 151 10.06 23.38 -17.54
N CYS A 152 8.73 23.36 -17.53
CA CYS A 152 7.96 23.04 -18.72
C CYS A 152 8.23 24.08 -19.81
N ARG A 153 8.66 23.64 -21.00
CA ARG A 153 8.96 24.51 -22.14
C ARG A 153 7.96 24.23 -23.25
N ALA A 154 7.03 25.14 -23.47
CA ALA A 154 6.05 25.01 -24.53
C ALA A 154 6.76 25.02 -25.90
N THR A 155 6.58 23.95 -26.68
CA THR A 155 7.23 23.79 -28.00
C THR A 155 6.91 24.95 -28.94
N GLN A 156 5.71 25.52 -28.84
CA GLN A 156 5.27 26.69 -29.62
C GLN A 156 6.08 27.96 -29.32
N LEU A 157 6.57 28.12 -28.08
CA LEU A 157 7.40 29.26 -27.68
C LEU A 157 8.88 29.02 -28.00
N MET A 158 9.35 27.78 -27.83
CA MET A 158 10.74 27.41 -28.12
C MET A 158 11.05 27.28 -29.61
N GLY A 159 10.03 27.09 -30.46
CA GLY A 159 10.16 26.93 -31.91
C GLY A 159 10.16 28.23 -32.71
N ARG A 160 9.82 29.39 -32.11
CA ARG A 160 9.94 30.69 -32.78
C ARG A 160 11.37 31.21 -32.64
N ALA A 161 12.21 30.92 -33.63
CA ALA A 161 13.40 31.72 -33.85
C ALA A 161 12.97 33.18 -34.04
N ARG A 162 13.54 34.08 -33.25
CA ARG A 162 13.26 35.52 -33.31
C ARG A 162 13.73 36.01 -34.69
N SER A 163 12.81 36.29 -35.61
CA SER A 163 13.18 37.00 -36.84
C SER A 163 13.80 38.34 -36.43
N PRO A 164 14.96 38.74 -36.98
CA PRO A 164 15.54 40.04 -36.67
C PRO A 164 14.59 41.12 -37.17
N GLY A 165 14.03 41.93 -36.26
CA GLY A 165 13.17 43.04 -36.62
C GLY A 165 13.98 44.16 -37.28
N ASN A 166 13.51 44.64 -38.43
CA ASN A 166 14.05 45.81 -39.14
C ASN A 166 14.05 47.03 -38.21
N ASN A 167 15.23 47.64 -38.05
CA ASN A 167 15.45 48.81 -37.24
C ASN A 167 15.39 50.06 -38.14
N GLU A 168 14.19 50.46 -38.55
CA GLU A 168 13.97 51.77 -39.18
C GLU A 168 13.53 52.76 -38.09
N HIS A 169 14.49 53.47 -37.49
CA HIS A 169 14.36 54.85 -37.01
C HIS A 169 15.68 55.26 -36.36
N ALA A 170 16.64 55.63 -37.20
CA ALA A 170 17.75 56.49 -36.83
C ALA A 170 18.12 57.32 -38.06
N GLN A 171 17.58 58.54 -38.14
CA GLN A 171 18.32 59.73 -38.57
C GLN A 171 17.44 60.96 -38.37
N ALA A 172 18.07 61.99 -37.82
CA ALA A 172 17.58 63.33 -37.59
C ALA A 172 17.53 64.15 -38.89
#